data_AF-A0A8X7BU19-F1
#
_entry.id   AF-A0A8X7BU19-F1
#
_cell.length_a   1.000
_cell.length_b   1.000
_cell.length_c   1.000
_cell.angle_alpha   90.00
_cell.angle_beta   90.00
_cell.angle_gamma   90.00
#
_symmetry.space_group_name_H-M   'P 1'
#
loop_
_entity.id
_entity.type
_entity.pdbx_description
1 polymer ?
#
loop_
_entity_poly.entity_id
_entity_poly.type
_entity_poly.pdbx_seq_one_letter_code
_entity_poly.pdbx_strand_id
1 'polypeptide(L)'
;MTEEQSEFLELYGKNIIMMDSTHGPNQYGYLLTTIMVSDDNHEGLPIAVCYSNRVSSDVLEPFFEEIKNRLPHLRPKVFIYVG
;
A
#
# COMPACT_ATOMS: atom_id res chain seq x y z
N MET A 1 7.19 6.20 -2.34
CA MET A 1 7.75 4.91 -2.77
C MET A 1 9.16 5.17 -3.28
N THR A 2 10.14 4.48 -2.71
CA THR A 2 11.55 4.49 -3.18
C THR A 2 11.71 3.60 -4.41
N GLU A 3 12.89 3.62 -5.04
CA GLU A 3 13.22 2.69 -6.14
C GLU A 3 13.18 1.23 -5.67
N GLU A 4 13.83 0.91 -4.55
CA GLU A 4 13.81 -0.43 -3.93
C GLU A 4 12.37 -0.92 -3.64
N GLN A 5 11.51 -0.06 -3.12
CA GLN A 5 10.08 -0.41 -2.92
C GLN A 5 9.35 -0.68 -4.24
N SER A 6 9.73 0.00 -5.32
CA SER A 6 9.17 -0.23 -6.65
C SER A 6 9.62 -1.58 -7.20
N GLU A 7 10.89 -1.97 -6.98
CA GLU A 7 11.41 -3.29 -7.34
C GLU A 7 10.70 -4.41 -6.58
N PHE A 8 10.47 -4.24 -5.26
CA PHE A 8 9.69 -5.21 -4.49
C PHE A 8 8.24 -5.31 -4.96
N LEU A 9 7.62 -4.19 -5.32
CA LEU A 9 6.27 -4.19 -5.89
C LEU A 9 6.22 -4.92 -7.25
N GLU A 10 7.23 -4.76 -8.09
CA GLU A 10 7.32 -5.46 -9.37
C GLU A 10 7.54 -6.97 -9.21
N LEU A 11 8.39 -7.36 -8.26
CA LEU A 11 8.73 -8.74 -7.98
C LEU A 11 7.57 -9.50 -7.32
N TYR A 12 6.96 -8.92 -6.28
CA TYR A 12 6.01 -9.63 -5.41
C TYR A 12 4.55 -9.18 -5.57
N GLY A 13 4.30 -7.96 -6.08
CA GLY A 13 2.96 -7.35 -6.13
C GLY A 13 1.97 -8.00 -7.09
N LYS A 14 2.39 -8.95 -7.93
CA LYS A 14 1.50 -9.67 -8.86
C LYS A 14 0.60 -10.70 -8.16
N ASN A 15 0.96 -11.15 -6.96
CA ASN A 15 0.19 -12.18 -6.25
C ASN A 15 -0.79 -11.55 -5.27
N ILE A 16 -0.28 -11.02 -4.16
CA ILE A 16 -1.08 -10.46 -3.07
C ILE A 16 -0.56 -9.06 -2.75
N ILE A 17 -1.48 -8.10 -2.75
CA ILE A 17 -1.27 -6.77 -2.16
C ILE A 17 -2.16 -6.66 -0.94
N MET A 18 -1.58 -6.15 0.15
CA MET A 18 -2.28 -5.90 1.41
C MET A 18 -2.30 -4.41 1.68
N MET A 19 -3.42 -3.92 2.18
CA MET A 19 -3.56 -2.59 2.74
C MET A 19 -3.93 -2.72 4.20
N ASP A 20 -3.26 -1.98 5.07
CA ASP A 20 -3.62 -1.84 6.47
C ASP A 20 -3.59 -0.36 6.87
N SER A 21 -4.37 0.02 7.87
CA SER A 21 -4.30 1.34 8.47
C SER A 21 -4.18 1.20 9.98
N THR A 22 -3.41 2.07 10.62
CA THR A 22 -3.31 2.06 12.08
C THR A 22 -4.70 2.12 12.73
N HIS A 23 -4.91 1.33 13.78
CA HIS A 23 -6.18 1.23 14.50
C HIS A 23 -6.66 2.57 15.09
N GLY A 24 -5.76 3.55 15.24
CA GLY A 24 -6.10 4.90 15.65
C GLY A 24 -5.12 5.93 15.10
N PRO A 25 -5.49 7.21 15.13
CA PRO A 25 -4.62 8.27 14.69
C PRO A 25 -3.48 8.51 15.69
N ASN A 26 -2.40 9.12 15.23
CA ASN A 26 -1.38 9.68 16.10
C ASN A 26 -1.92 10.91 16.88
N GLN A 27 -1.06 11.52 17.72
CA GLN A 27 -1.42 12.70 18.53
C GLN A 27 -1.86 13.94 17.71
N TYR A 28 -1.66 13.94 16.40
CA TYR A 28 -2.04 15.01 15.48
C TYR A 28 -3.30 14.69 14.67
N GLY A 29 -3.96 13.56 14.93
CA GLY A 29 -5.18 13.17 14.23
C GLY A 29 -4.94 12.48 12.88
N TYR A 30 -3.72 12.00 12.58
CA TYR A 30 -3.42 11.29 11.33
C TYR A 30 -3.34 9.78 11.52
N LEU A 31 -3.99 9.05 10.63
CA LEU A 31 -3.83 7.62 10.39
C LEU A 31 -2.67 7.38 9.43
N LEU A 32 -2.00 6.24 9.59
CA LEU A 32 -1.00 5.74 8.64
C LEU A 32 -1.59 4.54 7.90
N THR A 33 -1.91 4.72 6.63
CA THR A 33 -2.29 3.64 5.73
C THR A 33 -1.07 3.13 4.99
N THR A 34 -0.81 1.82 5.04
CA THR A 34 0.35 1.17 4.44
C THR A 34 -0.11 0.19 3.37
N ILE A 35 0.55 0.21 2.22
CA ILE A 35 0.44 -0.83 1.19
C ILE A 35 1.66 -1.74 1.31
N MET A 36 1.41 -3.04 1.32
CA MET A 36 2.41 -4.07 1.49
C MET A 36 2.25 -5.15 0.42
N VAL A 37 3.36 -5.79 0.07
CA VAL A 37 3.39 -7.02 -0.72
C VAL A 37 3.81 -8.18 0.18
N SER A 38 3.41 -9.40 -0.16
CA SER A 38 3.93 -10.61 0.48
C SER A 38 5.11 -11.11 -0.31
N ASP A 39 6.26 -11.29 0.32
CA ASP A 39 7.39 -11.99 -0.28
C ASP A 39 7.17 -13.51 -0.33
N ASP A 40 8.17 -14.24 -0.83
CA ASP A 40 8.12 -15.71 -0.95
C ASP A 40 8.17 -16.43 0.41
N ASN A 41 8.56 -15.75 1.49
CA ASN A 41 8.54 -16.27 2.87
C ASN A 41 7.25 -15.94 3.61
N HIS A 42 6.28 -15.31 2.93
CA HIS A 42 5.02 -14.81 3.50
C HIS A 42 5.20 -13.66 4.49
N GLU A 43 6.31 -12.92 4.40
CA GLU A 43 6.53 -11.69 5.14
C GLU A 43 5.94 -10.49 4.39
N GLY A 44 5.33 -9.58 5.13
CA GLY A 44 4.79 -8.34 4.60
C GLY A 44 5.88 -7.28 4.44
N LEU A 45 6.11 -6.83 3.21
CA LEU A 45 7.07 -5.77 2.90
C LEU A 45 6.32 -4.48 2.53
N PRO A 46 6.55 -3.33 3.22
CA PRO A 46 5.87 -2.08 2.94
C PRO A 46 6.41 -1.39 1.69
N ILE A 47 5.54 -1.11 0.72
CA ILE A 47 5.91 -0.49 -0.57
C ILE A 47 5.46 0.98 -0.67
N ALA A 48 4.42 1.37 0.05
CA ALA A 48 3.95 2.75 0.08
C ALA A 48 3.19 3.05 1.37
N VAL A 49 3.19 4.32 1.76
CA VAL A 49 2.47 4.82 2.94
C VAL A 49 1.72 6.11 2.60
N CYS A 50 0.58 6.30 3.24
CA CYS A 50 -0.24 7.50 3.18
C CYS A 50 -0.55 7.97 4.60
N TYR A 51 -0.24 9.23 4.89
CA TYR A 51 -0.69 9.90 6.11
C TYR A 51 -1.91 10.74 5.80
N SER A 52 -3.02 10.47 6.48
CA SER A 52 -4.27 11.21 6.30
C SER A 52 -5.10 11.19 7.57
N ASN A 53 -5.91 12.22 7.79
CA ASN A 53 -6.84 12.25 8.93
C ASN A 53 -8.08 11.36 8.72
N ARG A 54 -8.20 10.73 7.55
CA ARG A 54 -9.30 9.85 7.17
C ARG A 54 -8.86 8.81 6.14
N VAL A 55 -9.54 7.67 6.14
CA VAL A 55 -9.40 6.62 5.12
C VAL A 55 -10.68 6.64 4.29
N SER A 56 -10.67 7.40 3.21
CA SER A 56 -11.82 7.63 2.33
C SER A 56 -11.39 7.65 0.87
N SER A 57 -12.34 7.46 -0.05
CA SER A 57 -12.05 7.34 -1.49
C SER A 57 -11.32 8.56 -2.05
N ASP A 58 -11.70 9.77 -1.64
CA ASP A 58 -11.05 11.02 -2.07
C ASP A 58 -9.57 11.13 -1.67
N VAL A 59 -9.14 10.34 -0.68
CA VAL A 59 -7.73 10.24 -0.25
C VAL A 59 -7.05 9.04 -0.90
N LEU A 60 -7.71 7.89 -0.93
CA LEU A 60 -7.12 6.63 -1.39
C LEU A 60 -7.02 6.52 -2.91
N GLU A 61 -7.97 7.09 -3.65
CA GLU A 61 -7.92 7.10 -5.12
C GLU A 61 -6.63 7.76 -5.65
N PRO A 62 -6.30 9.03 -5.30
CA PRO A 62 -5.06 9.63 -5.77
C PRO A 62 -3.81 8.92 -5.25
N PHE A 63 -3.88 8.33 -4.05
CA PHE A 63 -2.78 7.51 -3.51
C PHE A 63 -2.53 6.25 -4.35
N PHE A 64 -3.58 5.52 -4.73
CA PHE A 64 -3.46 4.35 -5.59
C PHE A 64 -3.09 4.69 -7.02
N GLU A 65 -3.57 5.82 -7.56
CA GLU A 65 -3.16 6.28 -8.89
C GLU A 65 -1.65 6.56 -8.94
N GLU A 66 -1.06 7.13 -7.89
CA GLU A 66 0.40 7.33 -7.85
C GLU A 66 1.17 5.99 -7.84
N ILE A 67 0.66 4.97 -7.15
CA ILE A 67 1.24 3.61 -7.18
C ILE A 67 1.12 3.00 -8.58
N LYS A 68 -0.03 3.15 -9.25
CA LYS A 68 -0.24 2.67 -10.63
C LYS A 68 0.65 3.41 -11.64
N ASN A 69 0.83 4.71 -11.49
CA ASN A 69 1.71 5.49 -12.37
C ASN A 69 3.15 5.00 -12.32
N ARG A 70 3.59 4.53 -11.14
CA ARG A 70 4.92 3.93 -10.96
C ARG A 70 5.04 2.54 -11.58
N LEU A 71 3.97 1.74 -11.52
CA LEU A 71 3.95 0.40 -12.11
C LEU A 71 2.64 0.13 -12.87
N PRO A 72 2.48 0.66 -14.10
CA PRO A 72 1.20 0.63 -14.83
C PRO A 72 0.71 -0.77 -15.21
N HIS A 73 1.61 -1.75 -15.23
CA HIS A 73 1.32 -3.13 -15.57
C HIS A 73 0.96 -4.00 -14.35
N LEU A 74 0.95 -3.40 -13.15
CA LEU A 74 0.60 -4.10 -11.92
C LEU A 74 -0.85 -4.60 -11.97
N ARG A 75 -1.02 -5.91 -11.82
CA ARG A 75 -2.32 -6.58 -11.74
C ARG A 75 -2.26 -7.65 -10.66
N PRO A 76 -2.51 -7.30 -9.38
CA PRO A 76 -2.51 -8.28 -8.30
C PRO A 76 -3.64 -9.28 -8.51
N LYS A 77 -3.40 -10.56 -8.20
CA LYS A 77 -4.48 -11.57 -8.16
C LYS A 77 -5.44 -11.32 -7.00
N VAL A 78 -4.91 -10.85 -5.88
CA VAL A 78 -5.65 -10.60 -4.65
C VAL A 78 -5.24 -9.25 -4.08
N PHE A 79 -6.24 -8.45 -3.69
CA PHE A 79 -6.06 -7.23 -2.92
C PHE A 79 -6.83 -7.40 -1.61
N ILE A 80 -6.14 -7.35 -0.47
CA ILE A 80 -6.73 -7.54 0.86
C ILE A 80 -6.65 -6.21 1.61
N TYR A 81 -7.77 -5.81 2.22
CA TYR A 81 -7.77 -4.80 3.25
C TYR A 81 -7.85 -5.48 4.62
N VAL A 82 -6.89 -5.21 5.47
CA VAL A 82 -6.88 -5.58 6.89
C VAL A 82 -7.22 -4.30 7.64
N GLY A 83 -8.28 -4.33 8.44
CA GLY A 83 -8.78 -3.17 9.18
C GLY A 83 -9.31 -3.59 10.54
#